data_AF-A0A2D3VZY6-F1
#
_entry.id   AF-A0A2D3VZY6-F1
#
_cell.length_a   1.000
_cell.length_b   1.000
_cell.length_c   1.000
_cell.angle_alpha   90.00
_cell.angle_beta   90.00
_cell.angle_gamma   90.00
#
_symmetry.space_group_name_H-M   'P 1'
#
loop_
_entity.id
_entity.type
_entity.pdbx_description
1 polymer ?
#
loop_
_entity_poly.entity_id
_entity_poly.type
_entity_poly.pdbx_seq_one_letter_code
_entity_poly.pdbx_strand_id
1 'polypeptide(L)'
;MYLKLMHKFLLILSTLVLLNAEETFMVDDFEATLFSKASGTLQVQGSFIFEGRDVDIYDFKIIDALNVVIGSFYAEDLLTSKGKEAFKTTLIKYVQEKYALDIDTLYIQKLKVLNDTTAQKIIEALKKEGCCK
;
A
#
# COMPACT_ATOMS: atom_id res chain seq x y z
N MET A 1 -28.55 -28.00 -34.97
CA MET A 1 -28.96 -26.78 -34.24
C MET A 1 -28.26 -26.67 -32.88
N TYR A 2 -28.33 -27.72 -32.04
CA TYR A 2 -27.69 -27.75 -30.71
C TYR A 2 -26.16 -27.53 -30.71
N LEU A 3 -25.43 -28.09 -31.68
CA LEU A 3 -23.97 -27.92 -31.74
C LEU A 3 -23.54 -26.45 -31.95
N LYS A 4 -24.27 -25.69 -32.78
CA LYS A 4 -24.02 -24.25 -32.98
C LYS A 4 -24.39 -23.42 -31.76
N LEU A 5 -25.43 -23.82 -31.01
CA LEU A 5 -25.82 -23.16 -29.77
C LEU A 5 -24.79 -23.39 -28.66
N MET A 6 -24.29 -24.63 -28.53
CA MET A 6 -23.24 -24.99 -27.58
C MET A 6 -21.92 -24.26 -27.88
N HIS A 7 -21.56 -24.12 -29.16
CA HIS A 7 -20.36 -23.37 -29.57
C HIS A 7 -20.46 -21.88 -29.24
N LYS A 8 -21.64 -21.27 -29.43
CA LYS A 8 -21.89 -19.87 -29.04
C LYS A 8 -21.83 -19.69 -27.53
N PHE A 9 -22.36 -20.64 -26.76
CA PHE A 9 -22.31 -20.61 -25.30
C PHE A 9 -20.86 -20.75 -24.79
N LEU A 10 -20.08 -21.65 -25.39
CA LEU A 10 -18.66 -21.81 -25.09
C LEU A 10 -17.85 -20.54 -25.37
N LEU A 11 -18.13 -19.87 -26.50
CA LEU A 11 -17.50 -18.60 -26.86
C LEU A 11 -17.84 -17.47 -25.87
N ILE A 12 -19.10 -17.35 -25.46
CA ILE A 12 -19.54 -16.35 -24.47
C ILE A 12 -18.89 -16.62 -23.12
N LEU A 13 -18.84 -17.89 -22.71
CA LEU A 13 -18.20 -18.29 -21.46
C LEU A 13 -16.69 -18.01 -21.49
N SER A 14 -16.01 -18.30 -22.61
CA SER A 14 -14.57 -17.99 -22.74
C SER A 14 -14.30 -16.49 -22.72
N THR A 15 -15.15 -15.67 -23.34
CA THR A 15 -15.00 -14.21 -23.28
C THR A 15 -15.24 -13.66 -21.87
N LEU A 16 -16.12 -14.27 -21.08
CA LEU A 16 -16.36 -13.85 -19.69
C LEU A 16 -15.16 -14.16 -18.78
N VAL A 17 -14.48 -15.28 -19.01
CA VAL A 17 -13.28 -15.66 -18.24
C VAL A 17 -12.13 -14.68 -18.50
N LEU A 18 -11.95 -14.23 -19.74
CA LEU A 18 -10.89 -13.27 -20.10
C LEU A 18 -11.08 -11.86 -19.50
N LEU A 19 -12.31 -11.51 -19.10
CA LEU A 19 -12.59 -10.24 -18.42
C LEU A 19 -12.23 -10.25 -16.93
N ASN A 20 -11.77 -11.39 -16.39
CA ASN A 20 -11.33 -11.51 -14.99
C ASN A 20 -9.81 -11.60 -14.87
N ALA A 21 -9.06 -10.98 -15.79
CA ALA A 21 -7.62 -10.86 -15.60
C ALA A 21 -7.36 -9.99 -14.36
N GLU A 22 -6.54 -10.49 -13.44
CA GLU A 22 -6.06 -9.70 -12.30
C GLU A 22 -5.09 -8.64 -12.85
N GLU A 23 -5.40 -7.37 -12.57
CA GLU A 23 -4.57 -6.24 -12.92
C GLU A 23 -3.67 -5.88 -11.74
N THR A 24 -2.56 -5.20 -12.03
CA THR A 24 -1.60 -4.80 -11.00
C THR A 24 -1.36 -3.30 -11.02
N PHE A 25 -1.45 -2.67 -9.86
CA PHE A 25 -1.09 -1.26 -9.67
C PHE A 25 0.08 -1.14 -8.68
N MET A 26 1.14 -0.42 -9.08
CA MET A 26 2.33 -0.23 -8.28
C MET A 26 2.40 1.20 -7.75
N VAL A 27 2.70 1.33 -6.46
CA VAL A 27 2.97 2.61 -5.80
C VAL A 27 4.40 2.59 -5.30
N ASP A 28 5.24 3.47 -5.85
CA ASP A 28 6.65 3.56 -5.49
C ASP A 28 6.93 4.77 -4.61
N ASP A 29 7.74 4.54 -3.57
CA ASP A 29 8.27 5.58 -2.67
C ASP A 29 7.19 6.52 -2.08
N PHE A 30 6.03 5.94 -1.74
CA PHE A 30 4.97 6.64 -1.00
C PHE A 30 5.48 7.08 0.37
N GLU A 31 5.30 8.35 0.69
CA GLU A 31 5.74 8.94 1.96
C GLU A 31 4.56 9.40 2.82
N ALA A 32 4.64 9.11 4.12
CA ALA A 32 3.69 9.59 5.10
C ALA A 32 4.40 10.00 6.40
N THR A 33 3.81 10.97 7.10
CA THR A 33 4.22 11.33 8.46
C THR A 33 3.28 10.65 9.44
N LEU A 34 3.82 9.75 10.26
CA LEU A 34 3.06 8.95 11.22
C LEU A 34 3.44 9.30 12.65
N PHE A 35 2.51 9.09 13.59
CA PHE A 35 2.86 9.18 15.01
C PHE A 35 3.79 8.02 15.40
N SER A 36 4.70 8.30 16.32
CA SER A 36 5.53 7.30 16.99
C SER A 36 5.05 7.10 18.42
N LYS A 37 5.11 5.85 18.88
CA LYS A 37 4.81 5.52 20.28
C LYS A 37 5.87 6.09 21.23
N ALA A 38 7.10 6.25 20.76
CA ALA A 38 8.22 6.72 21.55
C ALA A 38 8.41 8.25 21.47
N SER A 39 8.19 8.86 20.30
CA SER A 39 8.57 10.26 20.09
C SER A 39 7.83 10.92 18.92
N GLY A 40 6.93 11.87 19.22
CA GLY A 40 6.35 12.78 18.23
C GLY A 40 5.88 12.09 16.94
N THR A 41 6.37 12.58 15.80
CA THR A 41 6.08 12.03 14.48
C THR A 41 7.34 11.55 13.76
N LEU A 42 7.23 10.50 12.97
CA LEU A 42 8.28 9.95 12.12
C LEU A 42 7.81 9.93 10.66
N GLN A 43 8.73 10.20 9.73
CA GLN A 43 8.46 9.96 8.32
C GLN A 43 8.65 8.48 8.00
N VAL A 44 7.75 7.93 7.20
CA VAL A 44 7.86 6.57 6.65
C VAL A 44 7.81 6.64 5.14
N GLN A 45 8.55 5.75 4.49
CA GLN A 45 8.52 5.55 3.05
C GLN A 45 8.20 4.08 2.77
N GLY A 46 7.23 3.83 1.89
CA GLY A 46 6.82 2.50 1.48
C GLY A 46 6.61 2.37 -0.03
N SER A 47 6.81 1.17 -0.56
CA SER A 47 6.42 0.80 -1.92
C SER A 47 5.47 -0.40 -1.86
N PHE A 48 4.39 -0.35 -2.62
CA PHE A 48 3.27 -1.27 -2.55
C PHE A 48 2.87 -1.80 -3.94
N ILE A 49 2.36 -3.03 -4.01
CA ILE A 49 1.71 -3.58 -5.21
C ILE A 49 0.31 -4.00 -4.81
N PHE A 50 -0.67 -3.57 -5.59
CA PHE A 50 -2.07 -3.94 -5.47
C PHE A 50 -2.40 -4.85 -6.64
N GLU A 51 -2.95 -6.02 -6.34
CA GLU A 51 -3.52 -6.95 -7.33
C GLU A 51 -5.02 -7.00 -7.14
N GLY A 52 -5.78 -6.91 -8.23
CA GLY A 52 -7.23 -6.99 -8.19
C GLY A 52 -7.86 -6.53 -9.51
N ARG A 53 -9.18 -6.47 -9.54
CA ARG A 53 -9.92 -5.99 -10.72
C ARG A 53 -9.96 -4.45 -10.74
N ASP A 54 -9.68 -3.86 -11.89
CA ASP A 54 -9.75 -2.41 -12.14
C ASP A 54 -8.84 -1.58 -11.21
N VAL A 55 -7.81 -2.19 -10.60
CA VAL A 55 -6.94 -1.53 -9.61
C VAL A 55 -6.03 -0.47 -10.24
N ASP A 56 -5.64 -0.65 -11.50
CA ASP A 56 -4.87 0.32 -12.29
C ASP A 56 -5.77 1.42 -12.88
N ILE A 57 -7.02 1.10 -13.22
CA ILE A 57 -8.02 2.06 -13.71
C ILE A 57 -8.47 3.03 -12.60
N TYR A 58 -8.63 2.53 -11.37
CA TYR A 58 -9.10 3.31 -10.22
C TYR A 58 -8.02 3.56 -9.17
N ASP A 59 -6.77 3.67 -9.61
CA ASP A 59 -5.59 3.89 -8.80
C ASP A 59 -5.73 5.04 -7.77
N PHE A 60 -6.35 6.15 -8.14
CA PHE A 60 -6.58 7.31 -7.30
C PHE A 60 -7.39 6.99 -6.04
N LYS A 61 -8.30 6.00 -6.09
CA LYS A 61 -9.07 5.54 -4.93
C LYS A 61 -8.18 4.75 -3.97
N ILE A 62 -7.26 3.97 -4.52
CA ILE A 62 -6.26 3.21 -3.75
C ILE A 62 -5.28 4.18 -3.08
N ILE A 63 -4.81 5.21 -3.80
CA ILE A 63 -3.93 6.24 -3.25
C ILE A 63 -4.62 7.03 -2.13
N ASP A 64 -5.88 7.42 -2.30
CA ASP A 64 -6.65 8.07 -1.22
C ASP A 64 -6.76 7.15 0.01
N ALA A 65 -7.17 5.90 -0.18
CA ALA A 65 -7.28 4.94 0.89
C ALA A 65 -5.94 4.72 1.60
N LEU A 66 -4.83 4.65 0.85
CA LEU A 66 -3.48 4.51 1.39
C LEU A 66 -3.14 5.70 2.29
N ASN A 67 -3.40 6.93 1.86
CA ASN A 67 -3.19 8.15 2.65
C ASN A 67 -4.00 8.15 3.96
N VAL A 68 -5.25 7.69 3.93
CA VAL A 68 -6.11 7.64 5.11
C VAL A 68 -5.68 6.53 6.06
N VAL A 69 -5.55 5.30 5.56
CA VAL A 69 -5.35 4.11 6.39
C VAL A 69 -3.97 4.08 6.99
N ILE A 70 -2.91 4.41 6.25
CA ILE A 70 -1.55 4.37 6.79
C ILE A 70 -1.39 5.33 7.98
N GLY A 71 -2.08 6.48 7.95
CA GLY A 71 -2.10 7.48 9.02
C GLY A 71 -2.75 7.00 10.32
N SER A 72 -3.52 5.91 10.28
CA SER A 72 -4.13 5.31 11.48
C SER A 72 -3.18 4.39 12.26
N PHE A 73 -2.01 4.08 11.71
CA PHE A 73 -1.00 3.24 12.35
C PHE A 73 0.11 4.08 12.96
N TYR A 74 0.65 3.60 14.09
CA TYR A 74 1.94 4.09 14.55
C TYR A 74 3.05 3.57 13.64
N ALA A 75 4.10 4.38 13.46
CA ALA A 75 5.27 3.99 12.66
C ALA A 75 5.87 2.66 13.10
N GLU A 76 5.93 2.39 14.41
CA GLU A 76 6.48 1.15 14.95
C GLU A 76 5.61 -0.09 14.63
N ASP A 77 4.29 0.07 14.54
CA ASP A 77 3.40 -1.05 14.22
C ASP A 77 3.67 -1.56 12.80
N LEU A 78 3.90 -0.64 11.86
CA LEU A 78 4.25 -0.94 10.49
C LEU A 78 5.61 -1.66 10.33
N LEU A 79 6.47 -1.67 11.36
CA LEU A 79 7.73 -2.42 11.33
C LEU A 79 7.58 -3.88 11.77
N THR A 80 6.43 -4.27 12.30
CA THR A 80 6.17 -5.64 12.78
C THR A 80 5.38 -6.45 11.75
N SER A 81 5.54 -7.77 11.74
CA SER A 81 4.71 -8.63 10.88
C SER A 81 3.22 -8.48 11.20
N LYS A 82 2.84 -8.49 12.48
CA LYS A 82 1.45 -8.33 12.92
C LYS A 82 0.85 -7.00 12.45
N GLY A 83 1.57 -5.89 12.58
CA GLY A 83 1.09 -4.58 12.16
C GLY A 83 1.02 -4.43 10.63
N LYS A 84 1.96 -5.04 9.89
CA LYS A 84 1.88 -5.09 8.41
C LYS A 84 0.65 -5.85 7.92
N GLU A 85 0.36 -7.01 8.50
CA GLU A 85 -0.84 -7.76 8.14
C GLU A 85 -2.12 -7.02 8.54
N ALA A 86 -2.15 -6.39 9.72
CA ALA A 86 -3.27 -5.54 10.11
C ALA A 86 -3.48 -4.35 9.16
N PHE A 87 -2.39 -3.71 8.71
CA PHE A 87 -2.42 -2.64 7.71
C PHE A 87 -3.00 -3.13 6.39
N LYS A 88 -2.52 -4.27 5.86
CA LYS A 88 -3.06 -4.86 4.62
C LYS A 88 -4.56 -5.10 4.71
N THR A 89 -5.01 -5.81 5.74
CA THR A 89 -6.43 -6.11 5.92
C THR A 89 -7.26 -4.84 6.06
N THR A 90 -6.78 -3.85 6.81
CA THR A 90 -7.50 -2.59 7.02
C THR A 90 -7.61 -1.80 5.72
N LEU A 91 -6.54 -1.74 4.93
CA LEU A 91 -6.53 -1.00 3.66
C LEU A 91 -7.46 -1.65 2.63
N ILE A 92 -7.36 -2.96 2.43
CA ILE A 92 -8.24 -3.70 1.51
C ILE A 92 -9.70 -3.51 1.89
N LYS A 93 -10.02 -3.68 3.18
CA LYS A 93 -11.37 -3.49 3.69
C LYS A 93 -11.89 -2.06 3.48
N TYR A 94 -11.06 -1.06 3.76
CA TYR A 94 -11.44 0.35 3.57
C TYR A 94 -11.74 0.64 2.10
N VAL A 95 -10.89 0.19 1.18
CA VAL A 95 -11.11 0.36 -0.27
C VAL A 95 -12.41 -0.30 -0.70
N GLN A 96 -12.67 -1.53 -0.25
CA GLN A 96 -13.90 -2.24 -0.57
C GLN A 96 -15.15 -1.52 -0.03
N GLU A 97 -15.17 -1.15 1.25
CA GLU A 97 -16.34 -0.53 1.88
C GLU A 97 -16.59 0.90 1.38
N LYS A 98 -15.53 1.67 1.12
CA LYS A 98 -15.64 3.08 0.74
C LYS A 98 -15.87 3.26 -0.76
N TYR A 99 -15.24 2.43 -1.58
CA TYR A 99 -15.12 2.65 -3.02
C TYR A 99 -15.71 1.53 -3.88
N ALA A 100 -16.18 0.45 -3.25
CA ALA A 100 -16.66 -0.75 -3.93
C ALA A 100 -15.64 -1.29 -4.96
N LEU A 101 -14.35 -1.17 -4.63
CA LEU A 101 -13.24 -1.68 -5.42
C LEU A 101 -12.67 -2.90 -4.70
N ASP A 102 -12.51 -4.00 -5.42
CA ASP A 102 -12.01 -5.26 -4.88
C ASP A 102 -10.49 -5.34 -5.11
N ILE A 103 -9.73 -5.39 -4.02
CA ILE A 103 -8.29 -5.71 -4.03
C ILE A 103 -8.15 -7.14 -3.52
N ASP A 104 -7.60 -8.02 -4.35
CA ASP A 104 -7.37 -9.42 -3.99
C ASP A 104 -6.15 -9.54 -3.08
N THR A 105 -5.05 -8.88 -3.45
CA THR A 105 -3.81 -8.92 -2.67
C THR A 105 -3.11 -7.56 -2.60
N LEU A 106 -2.56 -7.25 -1.42
CA LEU A 106 -1.63 -6.16 -1.20
C LEU A 106 -0.25 -6.68 -0.80
N TYR A 107 0.76 -6.34 -1.59
CA TYR A 107 2.15 -6.60 -1.27
C TYR A 107 2.84 -5.33 -0.77
N ILE A 108 3.61 -5.47 0.29
CA ILE A 108 4.51 -4.41 0.78
C ILE A 108 5.90 -4.79 0.29
N GLN A 109 6.37 -4.16 -0.78
CA GLN A 109 7.72 -4.40 -1.31
C GLN A 109 8.79 -3.81 -0.40
N LYS A 110 8.53 -2.62 0.11
CA LYS A 110 9.45 -1.84 0.93
C LYS A 110 8.66 -1.07 1.97
N LEU A 111 9.19 -0.99 3.18
CA LEU A 111 8.66 -0.11 4.22
C LEU A 111 9.79 0.21 5.19
N LYS A 112 10.14 1.49 5.30
CA LYS A 112 11.20 1.98 6.18
C LYS A 112 10.77 3.27 6.86
N VAL A 113 11.27 3.47 8.07
CA VAL A 113 11.22 4.77 8.73
C VAL A 113 12.37 5.61 8.18
N LEU A 114 12.05 6.78 7.65
CA LEU A 114 13.02 7.80 7.28
C LEU A 114 13.44 8.50 8.57
N ASN A 115 14.48 7.98 9.21
CA ASN A 115 15.11 8.72 10.29
C ASN A 115 15.95 9.82 9.66
N ASP A 116 15.83 11.05 10.15
CA ASP A 116 16.84 12.10 9.91
C ASP A 116 18.11 11.84 10.74
N THR A 117 18.61 10.60 10.63
CA THR A 117 19.88 10.18 11.22
C THR A 117 21.03 10.97 10.63
N THR A 118 20.89 11.54 9.43
CA THR A 118 21.94 12.36 8.85
C THR A 118 22.09 13.68 9.59
N ALA A 119 21.01 14.44 9.80
CA ALA A 119 21.11 15.67 10.58
C ALA A 119 21.47 15.38 12.04
N GLN A 120 20.91 14.35 12.67
CA GLN A 120 21.25 13.99 14.04
C GLN A 120 22.72 13.53 14.18
N LYS A 121 23.24 12.71 13.26
CA LYS A 121 24.66 12.33 13.26
C LYS A 121 25.57 13.52 12.98
N ILE A 122 25.17 14.44 12.10
CA ILE A 122 25.90 15.69 11.85
C ILE A 122 25.90 16.55 13.11
N ILE A 123 24.76 16.72 13.78
CA ILE A 123 24.64 17.47 15.04
C ILE A 123 25.48 16.81 16.14
N GLU A 124 25.42 15.49 16.29
CA GLU A 124 26.26 14.75 17.26
C GLU A 124 27.75 14.87 16.94
N ALA A 125 28.14 14.82 15.66
CA ALA A 125 29.52 15.04 15.23
C ALA A 125 29.98 16.47 15.53
N LEU A 126 29.15 17.48 15.21
CA LEU A 126 29.44 18.88 15.50
C LEU A 126 29.52 19.17 17.01
N LYS A 127 28.71 18.48 17.83
CA LYS A 127 28.80 18.55 19.30
C LYS A 127 30.09 17.93 19.83
N LYS A 128 30.55 16.80 19.26
CA LYS A 128 31.84 16.18 19.61
C LYS A 128 33.03 17.07 19.28
N GLU A 129 32.95 17.81 18.17
CA GLU A 129 33.97 18.79 17.75
C GLU A 129 33.84 20.15 18.47
N GLY A 130 32.86 20.32 19.38
CA GLY A 130 32.67 21.54 20.16
C GLY A 130 32.12 22.74 19.37
N CYS A 131 31.61 22.53 18.15
CA CYS A 131 31.07 23.59 17.30
C CYS A 131 29.68 24.07 17.75
N CYS A 132 28.99 23.31 18.59
CA CYS A 132 27.71 23.66 19.20
C CYS A 132 27.52 22.93 20.53
N LYS A 133 26.75 23.51 21.47
CA LYS A 133 26.44 22.90 22.78
C LYS A 133 25.17 22.04 22.69
#